data_AF-A0A2D7ZFL6-F1
#
_entry.id   AF-A0A2D7ZFL6-F1
#
_cell.length_a   1.000
_cell.length_b   1.000
_cell.length_c   1.000
_cell.angle_alpha   90.00
_cell.angle_beta   90.00
_cell.angle_gamma   90.00
#
_symmetry.space_group_name_H-M   'P 1'
#
loop_
_entity.id
_entity.type
_entity.pdbx_description
1 polymer ?
#
loop_
_entity_poly.entity_id
_entity_poly.type
_entity_poly.pdbx_seq_one_letter_code
_entity_poly.pdbx_strand_id
1 'polypeptide(L)'
;MMPSEVDRAYWARRLTTRGYVDWLAGTMDLPIDESMYGESKNVIDYRYQTMLSEKPAWVEAAEEVLIEAVQEEPDVPVEEDFDVDDPMAQPDVPVEEDIVDEDGDGEPDSPFEINTDYDAMTVVELRDICRERGLTVRGTKAEIVLRLRRDDDGIVEEETVETDNDETEAPAEAAAEESSDAPSEEEAATEEVTTNADSGETSNTDEEE
;
A
#
# COMPACT_ATOMS: atom_id res chain seq x y z
N MET A 1 6.60 -0.68 -19.11
CA MET A 1 5.22 -0.27 -18.73
C MET A 1 4.82 -1.08 -17.51
N MET A 2 4.24 -0.45 -16.47
CA MET A 2 3.81 -1.18 -15.27
C MET A 2 2.70 -2.21 -15.60
N PRO A 3 2.76 -3.44 -15.05
CA PRO A 3 1.65 -4.40 -15.10
C PRO A 3 0.36 -3.82 -14.50
N SER A 4 -0.78 -4.37 -14.91
CA SER A 4 -2.09 -3.91 -14.44
C SER A 4 -2.24 -4.09 -12.92
N GLU A 5 -3.05 -3.26 -12.29
CA GLU A 5 -3.29 -3.36 -10.85
C GLU A 5 -3.92 -4.71 -10.45
N VAL A 6 -4.73 -5.29 -11.35
CA VAL A 6 -5.34 -6.60 -11.17
C VAL A 6 -4.28 -7.69 -11.15
N ASP A 7 -3.33 -7.66 -12.09
CA ASP A 7 -2.23 -8.62 -12.13
C ASP A 7 -1.31 -8.47 -10.92
N ARG A 8 -0.97 -7.23 -10.56
CA ARG A 8 -0.18 -6.93 -9.36
C ARG A 8 -0.84 -7.47 -8.09
N ALA A 9 -2.14 -7.23 -7.91
CA ALA A 9 -2.90 -7.75 -6.78
C ALA A 9 -3.00 -9.28 -6.79
N TYR A 10 -3.18 -9.87 -7.98
CA TYR A 10 -3.22 -11.32 -8.16
C TYR A 10 -1.92 -11.98 -7.70
N TRP A 11 -0.78 -11.49 -8.18
CA TRP A 11 0.53 -12.06 -7.89
C TRP A 11 0.99 -11.75 -6.46
N ALA A 12 0.69 -10.57 -5.92
CA ALA A 12 1.01 -10.22 -4.53
C ALA A 12 0.31 -11.12 -3.50
N ARG A 13 -0.84 -11.70 -3.83
CA ARG A 13 -1.55 -12.66 -2.96
C ARG A 13 -0.99 -14.08 -3.06
N ARG A 14 -0.35 -14.43 -4.17
CA ARG A 14 0.05 -15.80 -4.50
C ARG A 14 1.53 -16.08 -4.28
N LEU A 15 2.35 -15.03 -4.33
CA LEU A 15 3.79 -15.10 -4.13
C LEU A 15 4.17 -14.52 -2.77
N THR A 16 5.35 -14.89 -2.28
CA THR A 16 5.99 -14.17 -1.18
C THR A 16 6.43 -12.78 -1.66
N THR A 17 6.73 -11.85 -0.75
CA THR A 17 7.27 -10.52 -1.11
C THR A 17 8.45 -10.64 -2.07
N ARG A 18 9.38 -11.58 -1.81
CA ARG A 18 10.52 -11.86 -2.68
C ARG A 18 10.09 -12.32 -4.07
N GLY A 19 9.18 -13.29 -4.14
CA GLY A 19 8.65 -13.77 -5.42
C GLY A 19 7.90 -12.69 -6.20
N TYR A 20 7.18 -11.80 -5.51
CA TYR A 20 6.51 -10.66 -6.13
C TYR A 20 7.51 -9.67 -6.73
N VAL A 21 8.57 -9.31 -6.00
CA VAL A 21 9.65 -8.44 -6.50
C VAL A 21 10.33 -9.07 -7.71
N ASP A 22 10.68 -10.36 -7.65
CA ASP A 22 11.35 -11.06 -8.75
C ASP A 22 10.45 -11.15 -10.00
N TRP A 23 9.15 -11.43 -9.81
CA TRP A 23 8.17 -11.44 -10.90
C TRP A 23 8.01 -10.06 -11.52
N LEU A 24 7.85 -9.03 -10.69
CA LEU A 24 7.60 -7.66 -11.15
C LEU A 24 8.82 -7.11 -11.90
N ALA A 25 10.03 -7.31 -11.35
CA ALA A 25 11.29 -6.97 -11.99
C ALA A 25 11.47 -7.68 -13.33
N GLY A 26 11.25 -9.00 -13.37
CA GLY A 26 11.38 -9.79 -14.60
C GLY A 26 10.32 -9.45 -15.66
N THR A 27 9.11 -9.08 -15.24
CA THR A 27 8.04 -8.67 -16.17
C THR A 27 8.37 -7.34 -16.85
N MET A 28 9.10 -6.46 -16.16
CA MET A 28 9.43 -5.11 -16.64
C MET A 28 10.85 -4.99 -17.18
N ASP A 29 11.62 -6.09 -17.15
CA ASP A 29 13.05 -6.14 -17.49
C ASP A 29 13.90 -5.13 -16.69
N LEU A 30 13.58 -4.99 -15.40
CA LEU A 30 14.26 -4.09 -14.47
C LEU A 30 15.20 -4.85 -13.54
N PRO A 31 16.25 -4.19 -13.04
CA PRO A 31 17.15 -4.80 -12.07
C PRO A 31 16.39 -5.15 -10.79
N ILE A 32 16.67 -6.33 -10.24
CA ILE A 32 16.14 -6.76 -8.95
C ILE A 32 16.90 -6.01 -7.85
N ASP A 33 16.19 -5.20 -7.08
CA ASP A 33 16.70 -4.57 -5.88
C ASP A 33 16.35 -5.42 -4.65
N GLU A 34 17.35 -6.10 -4.09
CA GLU A 34 17.17 -6.96 -2.92
C GLU A 34 16.74 -6.17 -1.67
N SER A 35 16.94 -4.85 -1.62
CA SER A 35 16.49 -4.02 -0.50
C SER A 35 14.96 -3.97 -0.40
N MET A 36 14.25 -4.28 -1.49
CA MET A 36 12.78 -4.36 -1.51
C MET A 36 12.23 -5.64 -0.86
N TYR A 37 13.09 -6.61 -0.54
CA TYR A 37 12.67 -7.85 0.11
C TYR A 37 12.25 -7.58 1.55
N GLY A 38 10.94 -7.65 1.81
CA GLY A 38 10.33 -7.40 3.12
C GLY A 38 9.53 -6.11 3.18
N GLU A 39 9.52 -5.33 2.11
CA GLU A 39 8.65 -4.16 1.99
C GLU A 39 7.20 -4.57 1.67
N SER A 40 6.28 -3.66 1.91
CA SER A 40 4.88 -3.86 1.51
C SER A 40 4.73 -3.74 0.00
N LYS A 41 3.72 -4.40 -0.57
CA LYS A 41 3.38 -4.33 -2.00
C LYS A 41 3.33 -2.89 -2.52
N ASN A 42 2.71 -1.98 -1.76
CA ASN A 42 2.57 -0.59 -2.19
C ASN A 42 3.91 0.14 -2.30
N VAL A 43 4.85 -0.15 -1.40
CA VAL A 43 6.20 0.46 -1.44
C VAL A 43 6.98 -0.09 -2.64
N ILE A 44 6.89 -1.40 -2.88
CA ILE A 44 7.51 -2.07 -4.03
C ILE A 44 6.97 -1.47 -5.33
N ASP A 45 5.64 -1.39 -5.47
CA ASP A 45 4.98 -0.84 -6.66
C ASP A 45 5.38 0.62 -6.90
N TYR A 46 5.42 1.43 -5.83
CA TYR A 46 5.85 2.82 -5.92
C TYR A 46 7.28 2.95 -6.42
N ARG A 47 8.23 2.17 -5.85
CA ARG A 47 9.64 2.24 -6.29
C ARG A 47 9.81 1.86 -7.75
N TYR A 48 9.16 0.79 -8.20
CA TYR A 48 9.22 0.41 -9.61
C TYR A 48 8.53 1.43 -10.52
N GLN A 49 7.43 2.02 -10.06
CA GLN A 49 6.75 3.08 -10.78
C GLN A 49 7.63 4.34 -10.87
N THR A 50 8.38 4.69 -9.82
CA THR A 50 9.37 5.77 -9.84
C THR A 50 10.52 5.45 -10.80
N MET A 51 11.00 4.21 -10.86
CA MET A 51 12.04 3.82 -11.83
C MET A 51 11.57 3.88 -13.28
N LEU A 52 10.29 3.58 -13.52
CA LEU A 52 9.68 3.67 -14.86
C LEU A 52 9.23 5.09 -15.23
N SER A 53 9.01 5.96 -14.24
CA SER A 53 8.68 7.35 -14.49
C SER A 53 9.99 8.07 -14.74
N GLU A 54 10.27 8.36 -16.02
CA GLU A 54 11.39 9.22 -16.41
C GLU A 54 11.43 10.45 -15.50
N LYS A 55 12.63 10.80 -15.00
CA LYS A 55 12.81 11.97 -14.13
C LYS A 55 12.11 13.17 -14.81
N PRO A 56 11.21 13.88 -14.13
CA PRO A 56 10.50 14.96 -14.78
C PRO A 56 11.50 16.06 -15.16
N ALA A 57 11.30 16.72 -16.30
CA ALA A 57 12.26 17.68 -16.86
C ALA A 57 12.69 18.82 -15.92
N TRP A 58 11.88 19.14 -14.89
CA TRP A 58 12.25 20.12 -13.87
C TRP A 58 13.33 19.60 -12.90
N VAL A 59 13.37 18.28 -12.66
CA VAL A 59 14.44 17.62 -11.90
C VAL A 59 15.72 17.56 -12.74
N GLU A 60 15.63 17.28 -14.04
CA GLU A 60 16.80 17.32 -14.93
C GLU A 60 17.38 18.73 -15.08
N ALA A 61 16.53 19.75 -15.25
CA ALA A 61 16.98 21.14 -15.34
C ALA A 61 17.59 21.64 -14.02
N ALA A 62 17.08 21.21 -12.87
CA ALA A 62 17.67 21.52 -11.57
C ALA A 62 19.03 20.80 -11.36
N GLU A 63 19.18 19.58 -11.89
CA GLU A 63 20.43 18.83 -11.88
C GLU A 63 21.50 19.53 -12.76
N GLU A 64 21.14 20.08 -13.94
CA GLU A 64 22.07 20.87 -14.77
C GLU A 64 22.53 22.16 -14.08
N VAL A 65 21.63 22.93 -13.45
CA VAL A 65 21.99 24.19 -12.77
C VAL A 65 22.93 23.94 -11.57
N LEU A 66 22.76 22.81 -10.87
CA LEU A 66 23.62 22.44 -9.75
C LEU A 66 25.03 22.03 -10.22
N ILE A 67 25.14 21.40 -11.39
CA ILE A 67 26.42 21.01 -11.99
C ILE A 67 27.19 22.25 -12.52
N GLU A 68 26.48 23.28 -13.01
CA GLU A 68 27.11 24.52 -13.48
C GLU A 68 27.74 25.34 -12.33
N ALA A 69 27.18 25.27 -11.11
CA ALA A 69 27.71 25.98 -9.94
C ALA A 69 28.97 25.34 -9.30
N VAL A 70 29.37 24.14 -9.74
CA VAL A 70 30.59 23.44 -9.25
C VAL A 70 31.80 23.66 -10.18
N GLN A 71 31.64 24.16 -11.41
CA GLN A 71 32.78 24.45 -12.30
C GLN A 71 33.45 25.81 -12.06
N GLU A 72 32.91 26.63 -11.17
CA GLU A 72 33.56 27.88 -10.74
C GLU A 72 34.02 27.73 -9.28
N GLU A 73 34.99 26.84 -9.05
CA GLU A 73 35.78 26.88 -7.81
C GLU A 73 36.65 28.14 -7.85
N PRO A 74 36.47 29.13 -6.95
CA PRO A 74 37.55 30.05 -6.67
C PRO A 74 38.64 29.25 -5.95
N ASP A 75 39.81 29.13 -6.58
CA ASP A 75 41.09 28.79 -5.95
C ASP A 75 41.31 29.68 -4.72
N VAL A 76 40.81 29.25 -3.56
CA VAL A 76 41.18 29.81 -2.27
C VAL A 76 42.34 28.98 -1.74
N PRO A 77 43.56 29.53 -1.65
CA PRO A 77 44.66 28.85 -0.98
C PRO A 77 44.29 28.72 0.50
N VAL A 78 43.91 27.49 0.90
CA VAL A 78 43.83 27.10 2.30
C VAL A 78 45.27 26.92 2.78
N GLU A 79 45.85 27.99 3.30
CA GLU A 79 47.00 27.85 4.19
C GLU A 79 46.47 27.51 5.59
N GLU A 80 46.88 26.32 6.04
CA GLU A 80 46.82 25.85 7.42
C GLU A 80 47.45 26.89 8.37
N ASP A 81 46.84 27.04 9.55
CA ASP A 81 47.52 27.19 10.85
C ASP A 81 46.51 27.71 11.89
N PHE A 82 45.72 26.80 12.47
CA PHE A 82 45.12 27.04 13.79
C PHE A 82 45.36 25.82 14.68
N ASP A 83 46.63 25.69 15.08
CA ASP A 83 47.00 25.05 16.34
C ASP A 83 46.37 25.83 17.49
N VAL A 84 45.23 25.37 18.00
CA VAL A 84 44.77 25.70 19.36
C VAL A 84 44.44 24.40 20.07
N ASP A 85 45.53 23.79 20.55
CA ASP A 85 45.55 22.90 21.69
C ASP A 85 45.00 23.69 22.90
N ASP A 86 43.70 23.61 23.17
CA ASP A 86 43.10 24.02 24.44
C ASP A 86 42.32 22.85 25.06
N PRO A 87 42.99 22.00 25.84
CA PRO A 87 42.31 21.03 26.69
C PRO A 87 41.97 21.71 28.01
N MET A 88 40.71 22.11 28.23
CA MET A 88 39.97 22.06 29.51
C MET A 88 38.81 23.07 29.56
N ALA A 89 37.57 22.57 29.47
CA ALA A 89 36.53 22.91 30.44
C ALA A 89 35.23 22.18 30.08
N GLN A 90 34.89 21.14 30.84
CA GLN A 90 33.50 20.77 31.03
C GLN A 90 32.93 21.69 32.12
N PRO A 91 31.94 22.55 31.82
CA PRO A 91 31.03 23.01 32.85
C PRO A 91 29.80 22.09 32.87
N ASP A 92 29.78 21.16 33.81
CA ASP A 92 28.56 20.62 34.38
C ASP A 92 27.68 21.79 34.87
N VAL A 93 26.62 22.10 34.14
CA VAL A 93 25.50 22.92 34.62
C VAL A 93 24.22 22.10 34.51
N PRO A 94 23.64 21.62 35.62
CA PRO A 94 22.28 21.11 35.62
C PRO A 94 21.33 22.31 35.61
N VAL A 95 20.74 22.59 34.45
CA VAL A 95 19.60 23.51 34.34
C VAL A 95 18.36 22.66 34.06
N GLU A 96 17.71 22.23 35.15
CA GLU A 96 16.26 22.10 35.17
C GLU A 96 15.70 23.53 35.27
N GLU A 97 14.88 23.95 34.30
CA GLU A 97 13.58 24.61 34.51
C GLU A 97 12.96 25.02 33.17
N ASP A 98 11.66 24.71 33.09
CA ASP A 98 10.62 25.07 32.12
C ASP A 98 10.86 26.29 31.21
N ILE A 99 10.67 26.08 29.90
CA ILE A 99 10.21 27.14 29.00
C ILE A 99 9.28 26.56 27.91
N VAL A 100 7.99 26.61 28.24
CA VAL A 100 6.82 27.02 27.43
C VAL A 100 6.78 26.62 25.95
N ASP A 101 5.83 25.72 25.63
CA ASP A 101 5.22 25.56 24.31
C ASP A 101 4.70 26.90 23.75
N GLU A 102 5.22 27.36 22.62
CA GLU A 102 4.68 28.50 21.87
C GLU A 102 4.78 28.25 20.35
N ASP A 103 3.70 28.63 19.67
CA ASP A 103 3.47 28.67 18.22
C ASP A 103 2.94 27.38 17.56
N GLY A 104 1.75 26.99 18.05
CA GLY A 104 0.70 26.45 17.20
C GLY A 104 0.30 27.46 16.12
N ASP A 105 0.51 27.08 14.87
CA ASP A 105 -0.01 27.74 13.67
C ASP A 105 -1.50 27.38 13.51
N GLY A 106 -2.38 28.16 14.15
CA GLY A 106 -3.72 28.45 13.62
C GLY A 106 -3.59 29.72 12.75
N GLU A 107 -4.24 29.90 11.61
CA GLU A 107 -5.61 29.62 11.21
C GLU A 107 -5.76 30.06 9.72
N PRO A 108 -6.83 29.69 8.99
CA PRO A 108 -8.03 30.52 9.12
C PRO A 108 -9.29 29.72 9.36
N ASP A 109 -10.00 30.21 10.38
CA ASP A 109 -11.40 30.04 10.69
C ASP A 109 -12.21 30.03 9.38
N SER A 110 -12.77 28.88 9.05
CA SER A 110 -13.94 28.79 8.18
C SER A 110 -15.14 28.87 9.14
N PRO A 111 -15.82 30.03 9.27
CA PRO A 111 -16.70 30.34 10.40
C PRO A 111 -18.06 29.61 10.40
N PHE A 112 -18.16 28.45 9.76
CA PHE A 112 -19.39 27.65 9.70
C PHE A 112 -19.18 26.14 9.88
N GLU A 113 -17.95 25.66 10.07
CA GLU A 113 -17.71 24.25 10.37
C GLU A 113 -17.59 24.09 11.87
N ILE A 114 -18.62 23.52 12.50
CA ILE A 114 -18.51 22.96 13.85
C ILE A 114 -17.63 21.72 13.70
N ASN A 115 -16.33 21.92 13.50
CA ASN A 115 -15.35 20.85 13.43
C ASN A 115 -15.18 20.30 14.84
N THR A 116 -16.04 19.36 15.20
CA THR A 116 -15.89 18.63 16.46
C THR A 116 -14.56 17.88 16.38
N ASP A 117 -13.58 18.28 17.19
CA ASP A 117 -12.23 17.71 17.18
C ASP A 117 -12.22 16.30 17.80
N TYR A 118 -12.73 15.32 17.07
CA TYR A 118 -12.79 13.91 17.46
C TYR A 118 -11.41 13.28 17.73
N ASP A 119 -10.34 13.85 17.17
CA ASP A 119 -8.98 13.38 17.41
C ASP A 119 -8.54 13.58 18.87
N ALA A 120 -9.04 14.63 19.54
CA ALA A 120 -8.77 14.93 20.94
C ALA A 120 -9.55 14.02 21.92
N MET A 121 -10.60 13.35 21.46
CA MET A 121 -11.41 12.46 22.30
C MET A 121 -10.78 11.08 22.49
N THR A 122 -11.13 10.42 23.59
CA THR A 122 -10.73 9.04 23.86
C THR A 122 -11.56 8.06 23.02
N VAL A 123 -11.03 6.86 22.82
CA VAL A 123 -11.75 5.79 22.08
C VAL A 123 -13.08 5.42 22.76
N VAL A 124 -13.16 5.54 24.09
CA VAL A 124 -14.40 5.23 24.82
C VAL A 124 -15.49 6.24 24.46
N GLU A 125 -15.18 7.53 24.53
CA GLU A 125 -16.11 8.62 24.20
C GLU A 125 -16.56 8.53 22.73
N LEU A 126 -15.63 8.31 21.81
CA LEU A 126 -15.95 8.15 20.38
C LEU A 126 -16.91 6.99 20.12
N ARG A 127 -16.73 5.87 20.84
CA ARG A 127 -17.61 4.71 20.74
C ARG A 127 -18.99 4.96 21.31
N ASP A 128 -19.08 5.75 22.37
CA ASP A 128 -20.34 6.14 22.98
C ASP A 128 -21.12 7.08 22.05
N ILE A 129 -20.44 8.05 21.41
CA ILE A 129 -21.04 8.92 20.39
C ILE A 129 -21.53 8.09 19.20
N CYS A 130 -20.73 7.14 18.70
CA CYS A 130 -21.20 6.24 17.65
C CYS A 130 -22.45 5.46 18.06
N ARG A 131 -22.53 4.96 19.31
CA ARG A 131 -23.70 4.23 19.79
C ARG A 131 -24.93 5.12 19.88
N GLU A 132 -24.77 6.35 20.35
CA GLU A 132 -25.86 7.34 20.44
C GLU A 132 -26.41 7.70 19.05
N ARG A 133 -25.53 7.77 18.03
CA ARG A 133 -25.89 8.04 16.64
C ARG A 133 -26.28 6.81 15.82
N GLY A 134 -26.24 5.61 16.40
CA GLY A 134 -26.56 4.35 15.70
C GLY A 134 -25.49 3.91 14.69
N LEU A 135 -24.27 4.45 14.78
CA LEU A 135 -23.13 4.12 13.93
C LEU A 135 -22.38 2.89 14.46
N THR A 136 -21.73 2.15 13.56
CA THR A 136 -20.97 0.95 13.93
C THR A 136 -19.72 1.30 14.75
N VAL A 137 -19.58 0.63 15.90
CA VAL A 137 -18.54 0.87 16.91
C VAL A 137 -17.26 0.05 16.66
N ARG A 138 -17.28 -0.80 15.64
CA ARG A 138 -16.16 -1.68 15.27
C ARG A 138 -15.14 -0.92 14.40
N GLY A 139 -13.87 -1.12 14.69
CA GLY A 139 -12.75 -0.55 13.94
C GLY A 139 -11.64 0.00 14.84
N THR A 140 -10.63 0.56 14.19
CA THR A 140 -9.57 1.38 14.79
C THR A 140 -10.10 2.78 15.17
N LYS A 141 -9.38 3.50 16.05
CA LYS A 141 -9.76 4.87 16.46
C LYS A 141 -9.98 5.78 15.24
N ALA A 142 -9.09 5.71 14.26
CA ALA A 142 -9.15 6.53 13.04
C ALA A 142 -10.41 6.24 12.21
N GLU A 143 -10.80 4.97 12.06
CA GLU A 143 -12.03 4.59 11.34
C GLU A 143 -13.29 5.11 12.05
N ILE A 144 -13.31 5.10 13.38
CA ILE A 144 -14.42 5.63 14.19
C ILE A 144 -14.50 7.15 14.02
N VAL A 145 -13.37 7.87 14.09
CA VAL A 145 -13.30 9.32 13.87
C VAL A 145 -13.78 9.70 12.46
N LEU A 146 -13.31 8.99 11.44
CA LEU A 146 -13.71 9.25 10.06
C LEU A 146 -15.22 9.06 9.86
N ARG A 147 -15.80 8.03 10.49
CA ARG A 147 -17.24 7.76 10.44
C ARG A 147 -18.06 8.87 11.09
N LEU A 148 -17.59 9.42 12.21
CA LEU A 148 -18.26 10.53 12.90
C LEU A 148 -18.17 11.85 12.10
N ARG A 149 -17.00 12.14 11.52
CA ARG A 149 -16.84 13.31 10.62
C ARG A 149 -17.78 13.24 9.43
N ARG A 150 -17.84 12.08 8.78
CA ARG A 150 -18.71 11.85 7.63
C ARG A 150 -20.20 12.03 7.96
N ASP A 151 -20.60 11.60 9.15
CA ASP A 151 -21.96 11.75 9.67
C ASP A 151 -22.31 13.23 9.93
N ASP A 152 -21.37 14.01 10.50
CA ASP A 152 -21.53 15.46 10.68
C ASP A 152 -21.58 16.23 9.34
N ASP A 153 -20.78 15.81 8.36
CA ASP A 153 -20.74 16.41 7.02
C ASP A 153 -22.01 16.12 6.20
N GLY A 154 -22.91 15.25 6.71
CA GLY A 154 -24.15 14.87 6.03
C GLY A 154 -23.91 14.12 4.72
N ILE A 155 -22.71 13.58 4.49
CA ILE A 155 -22.37 12.78 3.31
C ILE A 155 -22.85 11.35 3.57
N VAL A 156 -24.17 11.18 3.49
CA VAL A 156 -24.84 9.88 3.51
C VAL A 156 -24.54 9.19 2.17
N GLU A 157 -23.44 8.45 2.10
CA GLU A 157 -23.34 7.38 1.10
C GLU A 157 -24.14 6.19 1.64
N GLU A 158 -25.31 6.01 1.03
CA GLU A 158 -26.14 4.82 1.11
C GLU A 158 -25.36 3.61 0.56
N GLU A 159 -24.46 3.04 1.37
CA GLU A 159 -23.93 1.70 1.15
C GLU A 159 -24.63 0.73 2.12
N THR A 160 -25.64 0.09 1.53
CA THR A 160 -26.32 -1.13 1.96
C THR A 160 -25.47 -2.05 2.87
N VAL A 161 -25.82 -2.11 4.15
CA VAL A 161 -25.66 -3.35 4.92
C VAL A 161 -27.00 -3.64 5.57
N GLU A 162 -27.81 -4.41 4.84
CA GLU A 162 -28.84 -5.25 5.42
C GLU A 162 -28.16 -6.19 6.43
N THR A 163 -28.15 -5.79 7.70
CA THR A 163 -28.11 -6.77 8.78
C THR A 163 -29.53 -7.27 8.99
N ASP A 164 -29.96 -8.18 8.12
CA ASP A 164 -30.94 -9.20 8.45
C ASP A 164 -30.40 -9.97 9.65
N ASN A 165 -30.88 -9.59 10.81
CA ASN A 165 -30.78 -10.37 12.03
C ASN A 165 -31.73 -11.57 11.90
N ASP A 166 -31.31 -12.58 11.13
CA ASP A 166 -31.97 -13.89 11.10
C ASP A 166 -31.57 -14.67 12.37
N GLU A 167 -32.19 -14.28 13.49
CA GLU A 167 -32.30 -15.16 14.65
C GLU A 167 -33.22 -16.33 14.28
N THR A 168 -32.64 -17.36 13.70
CA THR A 168 -32.69 -18.74 14.18
C THR A 168 -33.84 -19.07 15.15
N GLU A 169 -35.05 -19.29 14.65
CA GLU A 169 -36.02 -20.18 15.27
C GLU A 169 -36.49 -21.24 14.27
N ALA A 170 -35.89 -22.42 14.37
CA ALA A 170 -36.54 -23.65 13.96
C ALA A 170 -37.82 -23.84 14.81
N PRO A 171 -38.93 -24.28 14.20
CA PRO A 171 -39.27 -25.67 14.41
C PRO A 171 -39.82 -26.39 13.16
N ALA A 172 -39.86 -27.70 13.33
CA ALA A 172 -40.14 -28.76 12.39
C ALA A 172 -41.56 -28.78 11.79
N GLU A 173 -41.68 -29.67 10.79
CA GLU A 173 -42.88 -30.35 10.28
C GLU A 173 -43.71 -29.63 9.20
N ALA A 174 -43.65 -30.13 7.96
CA ALA A 174 -44.65 -31.07 7.45
C ALA A 174 -44.43 -31.38 5.96
N ALA A 175 -44.60 -32.65 5.63
CA ALA A 175 -44.42 -33.27 4.33
C ALA A 175 -45.37 -32.77 3.23
N ALA A 176 -44.88 -32.68 2.00
CA ALA A 176 -45.65 -32.96 0.79
C ALA A 176 -44.69 -33.32 -0.35
N GLU A 177 -44.91 -34.49 -0.93
CA GLU A 177 -44.19 -35.06 -2.05
C GLU A 177 -44.54 -34.35 -3.36
N GLU A 178 -43.60 -34.23 -4.30
CA GLU A 178 -43.94 -34.39 -5.72
C GLU A 178 -42.72 -34.87 -6.52
N SER A 179 -42.86 -36.10 -7.01
CA SER A 179 -41.96 -36.85 -7.89
C SER A 179 -42.05 -36.40 -9.34
N SER A 180 -40.90 -36.25 -10.02
CA SER A 180 -40.73 -36.52 -11.45
C SER A 180 -39.22 -36.72 -11.73
N ASP A 181 -38.74 -37.94 -11.82
CA ASP A 181 -38.73 -38.80 -13.02
C ASP A 181 -37.67 -38.34 -14.03
N ALA A 182 -36.48 -38.92 -13.92
CA ALA A 182 -35.52 -39.09 -15.01
C ALA A 182 -35.89 -40.38 -15.74
N PRO A 183 -35.86 -40.42 -17.08
CA PRO A 183 -34.63 -40.82 -17.76
C PRO A 183 -34.43 -40.20 -19.17
N SER A 184 -33.18 -40.05 -19.62
CA SER A 184 -32.83 -40.45 -21.00
C SER A 184 -31.32 -40.52 -21.16
N GLU A 185 -30.88 -41.74 -21.43
CA GLU A 185 -29.58 -42.15 -21.94
C GLU A 185 -29.55 -41.95 -23.48
N GLU A 186 -28.38 -42.17 -24.09
CA GLU A 186 -28.14 -42.57 -25.49
C GLU A 186 -27.51 -41.54 -26.48
N GLU A 187 -26.17 -41.61 -26.53
CA GLU A 187 -25.30 -41.84 -27.70
C GLU A 187 -25.50 -41.04 -29.02
N ALA A 188 -24.46 -40.31 -29.45
CA ALA A 188 -23.91 -40.39 -30.82
C ALA A 188 -22.57 -39.65 -30.95
N ALA A 189 -21.55 -40.40 -31.37
CA ALA A 189 -20.22 -39.97 -31.74
C ALA A 189 -20.15 -39.37 -33.16
N THR A 190 -19.21 -38.42 -33.37
CA THR A 190 -18.38 -38.22 -34.59
C THR A 190 -17.17 -37.37 -34.16
N GLU A 191 -15.98 -37.93 -33.89
CA GLU A 191 -14.91 -38.33 -34.83
C GLU A 191 -14.50 -37.27 -35.86
N GLU A 192 -13.37 -36.57 -35.63
CA GLU A 192 -12.33 -36.22 -36.63
C GLU A 192 -11.20 -35.38 -35.94
N VAL A 193 -10.12 -36.01 -35.45
CA VAL A 193 -8.82 -36.28 -36.11
C VAL A 193 -8.21 -35.07 -36.82
N THR A 194 -7.17 -34.47 -36.21
CA THR A 194 -5.84 -34.38 -36.85
C THR A 194 -4.74 -34.35 -35.77
N THR A 195 -3.91 -35.38 -35.85
CA THR A 195 -2.67 -35.59 -35.12
C THR A 195 -1.53 -34.83 -35.79
N ASN A 196 -0.73 -34.08 -35.05
CA ASN A 196 0.68 -33.87 -35.40
C ASN A 196 1.54 -34.30 -34.23
N ALA A 197 2.05 -35.51 -34.39
CA ALA A 197 3.20 -36.03 -33.67
C ALA A 197 4.44 -35.23 -34.11
N ASP A 198 5.20 -34.74 -33.14
CA ASP A 198 6.66 -34.63 -33.28
C ASP A 198 7.25 -35.34 -32.07
N SER A 199 7.44 -36.65 -32.24
CA SER A 199 8.13 -37.52 -31.31
C SER A 199 9.63 -37.28 -31.46
N GLY A 200 10.33 -37.14 -30.33
CA GLY A 200 11.79 -37.16 -30.32
C GLY A 200 12.37 -38.53 -30.66
N GLU A 201 13.62 -38.55 -31.12
CA GLU A 201 14.60 -39.56 -30.71
C GLU A 201 16.05 -39.12 -31.01
N THR A 202 16.91 -39.56 -30.10
CA THR A 202 18.37 -39.53 -29.88
C THR A 202 19.35 -39.48 -31.07
N SER A 203 20.58 -38.96 -30.82
CA SER A 203 21.83 -39.75 -30.99
C SER A 203 23.06 -39.04 -30.41
N ASN A 204 23.87 -39.81 -29.68
CA ASN A 204 25.21 -39.47 -29.19
C ASN A 204 26.21 -39.31 -30.36
N THR A 205 27.22 -38.47 -30.19
CA THR A 205 28.57 -38.76 -30.71
C THR A 205 29.61 -38.17 -29.74
N ASP A 206 30.30 -39.10 -29.09
CA ASP A 206 31.62 -39.00 -28.47
C ASP A 206 32.62 -39.48 -29.54
N GLU A 207 33.67 -38.70 -29.83
CA GLU A 207 34.96 -39.05 -30.48
C GLU A 207 35.63 -37.72 -30.92
N GLU A 208 36.65 -37.26 -30.18
CA GLU A 208 38.10 -37.42 -30.44
C GLU A 208 38.62 -36.53 -31.60
N GLU A 209 39.34 -35.45 -31.25
CA GLU A 209 40.79 -35.20 -31.51
C GLU A 209 41.14 -33.70 -31.34
#